data_AF-A0A931URP0-F1
#
_entry.id   AF-A0A931URP0-F1
#
_cell.length_a   1.000
_cell.length_b   1.000
_cell.length_c   1.000
_cell.angle_alpha   90.00
_cell.angle_beta   90.00
_cell.angle_gamma   90.00
#
_symmetry.space_group_name_H-M   'P 1'
#
loop_
_entity.id
_entity.type
_entity.pdbx_description
1 polymer ?
#
loop_
_entity_poly.entity_id
_entity_poly.type
_entity_poly.pdbx_seq_one_letter_code
_entity_poly.pdbx_strand_id
1 'polypeptide(L)'
;MTGNYSWIIGLPGEEREDLEKTIALADEIAAIQPRAPQRLRVYSPYPGAPLYEKAVAMGYQQPKNLYGWAKLSRENCELDYIVDKWELKTISYVSYFKFYLGTAHHVKPIYAVPAAILKGIAALRWKYKFFRFPVEIVAVEAYRKLLTNPFKKLMYILPRIRAILKGHRPPISPPSG
;
A
#
# COMPACT_ATOMS: atom_id res chain seq x y z
N MET A 1 -8.67 -16.97 -19.67
CA MET A 1 -8.72 -16.59 -18.24
C MET A 1 -7.34 -16.04 -17.87
N THR A 2 -7.25 -14.83 -17.31
CA THR A 2 -5.97 -14.24 -16.85
C THR A 2 -5.73 -14.60 -15.38
N GLY A 3 -4.49 -14.97 -15.02
CA GLY A 3 -4.12 -15.24 -13.63
C GLY A 3 -4.11 -13.96 -12.78
N ASN A 4 -4.22 -14.11 -11.46
CA ASN A 4 -4.05 -13.01 -10.50
C ASN A 4 -2.95 -13.40 -9.51
N TYR A 5 -1.89 -12.58 -9.44
CA TYR A 5 -0.67 -12.91 -8.73
C TYR A 5 -0.45 -11.98 -7.53
N SER A 6 -0.34 -12.55 -6.34
CA SER A 6 -0.01 -11.84 -5.12
C SER A 6 1.34 -12.29 -4.61
N TRP A 7 2.23 -11.34 -4.37
CA TRP A 7 3.60 -11.59 -3.96
C TRP A 7 3.87 -10.98 -2.59
N ILE A 8 4.78 -11.60 -1.85
CA ILE A 8 5.28 -11.10 -0.56
C ILE A 8 6.79 -10.89 -0.71
N ILE A 9 7.27 -9.73 -0.27
CA ILE A 9 8.69 -9.35 -0.21
C ILE A 9 9.04 -8.90 1.21
N GLY A 10 10.32 -8.87 1.56
CA GLY A 10 10.78 -8.51 2.90
C GLY A 10 10.53 -9.62 3.92
N LEU A 11 10.61 -10.88 3.49
CA LEU A 11 10.49 -12.01 4.42
C LEU A 11 11.70 -12.08 5.37
N PRO A 12 11.54 -12.61 6.60
CA PRO A 12 12.66 -12.80 7.52
C PRO A 12 13.76 -13.70 6.92
N GLY A 13 14.92 -13.11 6.65
CA GLY A 13 16.07 -13.77 6.02
C GLY A 13 16.05 -13.79 4.49
N GLU A 14 15.16 -13.01 3.85
CA GLU A 14 15.22 -12.75 2.40
C GLU A 14 16.49 -11.96 2.07
N GLU A 15 17.28 -12.48 1.14
CA GLU A 15 18.48 -11.81 0.65
C GLU A 15 18.17 -10.93 -0.56
N ARG A 16 19.12 -10.08 -0.93
CA ARG A 16 18.96 -9.16 -2.07
C ARG A 16 18.70 -9.92 -3.37
N GLU A 17 19.40 -11.02 -3.57
CA GLU A 17 19.31 -11.91 -4.72
C GLU A 17 17.92 -12.56 -4.82
N ASP A 18 17.28 -12.86 -3.69
CA ASP A 18 15.92 -13.45 -3.66
C ASP A 18 14.85 -12.42 -4.05
N LEU A 19 15.02 -11.18 -3.60
CA LEU A 19 14.19 -10.06 -4.03
C LEU A 19 14.33 -9.83 -5.54
N GLU A 20 15.55 -9.89 -6.08
CA GLU A 20 15.81 -9.72 -7.50
C GLU A 20 15.18 -10.84 -8.35
N LYS A 21 15.27 -12.10 -7.90
CA LYS A 21 14.56 -13.23 -8.53
C LYS A 21 13.04 -13.02 -8.53
N THR A 22 12.49 -12.49 -7.44
CA THR A 22 11.05 -12.20 -7.32
C THR A 22 10.62 -11.12 -8.32
N ILE A 23 11.43 -10.07 -8.46
CA ILE A 23 11.18 -8.99 -9.43
C ILE A 23 11.29 -9.51 -10.87
N ALA A 24 12.29 -10.35 -11.16
CA ALA A 24 12.48 -10.94 -12.48
C ALA A 24 11.30 -11.82 -12.88
N LEU A 25 10.84 -12.69 -11.96
CA LEU A 25 9.67 -13.53 -12.20
C LEU A 25 8.39 -12.72 -12.44
N ALA A 26 8.21 -11.61 -11.72
CA ALA A 26 7.09 -10.70 -11.96
C ALA A 26 7.13 -10.07 -13.37
N ASP A 27 8.33 -9.78 -13.90
CA ASP A 27 8.51 -9.32 -15.29
C ASP A 27 8.20 -10.41 -16.30
N GLU A 28 8.67 -11.63 -16.09
CA GLU A 28 8.39 -12.76 -16.97
C GLU A 28 6.87 -13.00 -17.08
N ILE A 29 6.17 -12.99 -15.94
CA ILE A 29 4.71 -13.12 -15.92
C ILE A 29 4.04 -11.94 -16.63
N ALA A 30 4.56 -10.72 -16.49
CA ALA A 30 4.01 -9.56 -17.20
C ALA A 30 4.24 -9.64 -18.72
N ALA A 31 5.33 -10.26 -19.16
CA ALA A 31 5.61 -10.49 -20.58
C ALA A 31 4.66 -11.56 -21.16
N ILE A 32 4.39 -12.64 -20.42
CA ILE A 32 3.52 -13.74 -20.84
C ILE A 32 2.03 -13.33 -20.74
N GLN A 33 1.63 -12.67 -19.65
CA GLN A 33 0.26 -12.23 -19.39
C GLN A 33 0.21 -10.72 -19.05
N PRO A 34 0.27 -9.82 -20.05
CA PRO A 34 0.31 -8.36 -19.82
C PRO A 34 -0.89 -7.78 -19.07
N ARG A 35 -2.03 -8.49 -19.07
CA ARG A 35 -3.26 -8.08 -18.38
C ARG A 35 -3.46 -8.78 -17.02
N ALA A 36 -2.57 -9.70 -16.64
CA ALA A 36 -2.66 -10.34 -15.33
C ALA A 36 -2.33 -9.33 -14.24
N PRO A 37 -3.25 -9.04 -13.30
CA PRO A 37 -2.94 -8.21 -12.16
C PRO A 37 -1.86 -8.87 -11.31
N GLN A 38 -0.87 -8.08 -10.93
CA GLN A 38 0.17 -8.49 -9.99
C GLN A 38 0.30 -7.45 -8.88
N ARG A 39 0.65 -7.88 -7.68
CA ARG A 39 0.95 -6.95 -6.58
C ARG A 39 1.99 -7.50 -5.62
N LEU A 40 3.10 -6.78 -5.48
CA LEU A 40 4.13 -7.07 -4.49
C LEU A 40 3.81 -6.32 -3.20
N ARG A 41 3.77 -7.04 -2.08
CA ARG A 41 3.47 -6.48 -0.76
C ARG A 41 4.60 -6.79 0.20
N VAL A 42 4.96 -5.82 1.03
CA VAL A 42 5.89 -6.06 2.12
C VAL A 42 5.23 -6.99 3.13
N TYR A 43 5.99 -7.94 3.67
CA TYR A 43 5.55 -8.84 4.72
C TYR A 43 5.01 -8.05 5.93
N SER A 44 4.00 -8.61 6.60
CA SER A 44 3.44 -8.03 7.82
C SER A 44 3.27 -9.17 8.82
N PRO A 45 4.11 -9.23 9.88
CA PRO A 45 4.10 -10.34 10.83
C PRO A 45 2.84 -10.26 11.70
N TYR A 46 1.99 -11.28 11.59
CA TYR A 46 0.83 -11.47 12.45
C TYR A 46 1.04 -12.68 13.36
N PRO A 47 0.61 -12.62 14.63
CA PRO A 47 0.75 -13.73 15.56
C PRO A 47 0.10 -14.99 14.99
N GLY A 48 0.76 -16.14 15.16
CA GLY A 48 0.32 -17.42 14.60
C GLY A 48 0.75 -17.68 13.16
N ALA A 49 1.34 -16.71 12.45
CA ALA A 49 1.99 -16.98 11.17
C ALA A 49 3.32 -17.74 11.37
N PRO A 50 3.69 -18.70 10.49
CA PRO A 50 4.92 -19.48 10.66
C PRO A 50 6.21 -18.66 10.78
N LEU A 51 6.28 -17.51 10.12
CA LEU A 51 7.44 -16.62 10.14
C LEU A 51 7.36 -15.52 11.21
N TYR A 52 6.33 -15.53 12.05
CA TYR A 52 6.12 -14.51 13.07
C TYR A 52 7.25 -14.49 14.10
N GLU A 53 7.53 -15.63 14.73
CA GLU A 53 8.57 -15.73 15.76
C GLU A 53 9.96 -15.39 15.19
N LYS A 54 10.23 -15.77 13.94
CA LYS A 54 11.47 -15.41 13.26
C LYS A 54 11.57 -13.90 13.05
N ALA A 55 10.48 -13.23 12.65
CA ALA A 55 10.45 -11.78 12.52
C ALA A 55 10.72 -11.08 13.86
N VAL A 56 10.12 -11.57 14.96
CA VAL A 56 10.33 -11.05 16.32
C VAL A 56 11.78 -11.23 16.75
N ALA A 57 12.36 -12.43 16.54
CA ALA A 57 13.76 -12.71 16.84
C ALA A 57 14.74 -11.83 16.05
N MET A 58 14.35 -11.39 14.85
CA MET A 58 15.12 -10.48 14.01
C MET A 58 14.84 -9.00 14.33
N GLY A 59 14.10 -8.69 15.39
CA GLY A 59 13.92 -7.31 15.89
C GLY A 59 12.58 -6.66 15.55
N TYR A 60 11.61 -7.39 15.00
CA TYR A 60 10.25 -6.84 14.84
C TYR A 60 9.62 -6.49 16.19
N GLN A 61 9.22 -5.23 16.36
CA GLN A 61 8.53 -4.76 17.56
C GLN A 61 7.02 -4.93 17.42
N GLN A 62 6.50 -6.03 17.94
CA GLN A 62 5.07 -6.32 17.93
C GLN A 62 4.25 -5.32 18.79
N PRO A 63 3.02 -4.97 18.40
CA PRO A 63 2.13 -4.17 19.23
C PRO A 63 1.87 -4.80 20.61
N LYS A 64 1.90 -3.96 21.66
CA LYS A 64 1.78 -4.41 23.08
C LYS A 64 0.34 -4.71 23.52
N ASN A 65 -0.66 -4.28 22.77
CA ASN A 65 -2.07 -4.45 23.11
C ASN A 65 -2.95 -4.49 21.87
N LEU A 66 -4.20 -4.93 22.04
CA LEU A 66 -5.19 -5.08 20.97
C LEU A 66 -5.41 -3.78 20.18
N TYR A 67 -5.36 -2.63 20.84
CA TYR A 67 -5.51 -1.33 20.18
C TYR A 67 -4.34 -1.01 19.25
N GLY A 68 -3.11 -1.38 19.63
CA GLY A 68 -1.94 -1.30 18.76
C GLY A 68 -2.07 -2.22 17.54
N TRP A 69 -2.58 -3.44 17.74
CA TRP A 69 -2.88 -4.36 16.64
C TRP A 69 -3.96 -3.80 15.71
N ALA A 70 -4.98 -3.12 16.23
CA ALA A 70 -6.02 -2.47 15.42
C ALA A 70 -5.47 -1.30 14.58
N LYS A 71 -4.34 -0.71 14.96
CA LYS A 71 -3.65 0.34 14.19
C LYS A 71 -2.64 -0.22 13.20
N LEU A 72 -2.24 -1.48 13.36
CA LEU A 72 -1.28 -2.11 12.47
C LEU A 72 -1.94 -2.34 11.11
N SER A 73 -1.26 -1.87 10.08
CA SER A 73 -1.62 -1.98 8.68
C SER A 73 -0.36 -2.39 7.90
N ARG A 74 -0.57 -2.84 6.67
CA ARG A 74 0.55 -3.24 5.80
C ARG A 74 1.45 -2.06 5.44
N GLU A 75 0.90 -0.85 5.48
CA GLU A 75 1.58 0.39 5.13
C GLU A 75 2.39 1.00 6.28
N ASN A 76 2.16 0.59 7.53
CA ASN A 76 2.83 1.12 8.73
C ASN A 76 3.50 0.03 9.59
N CYS A 77 3.69 -1.16 9.05
CA CYS A 77 4.45 -2.21 9.69
C CYS A 77 5.94 -1.91 9.55
N GLU A 78 6.62 -1.65 10.67
CA GLU A 78 8.05 -1.39 10.70
C GLU A 78 8.81 -2.69 10.97
N LEU A 79 9.67 -3.08 10.03
CA LEU A 79 10.46 -4.30 10.11
C LEU A 79 11.94 -3.96 10.20
N ASP A 80 12.49 -3.99 11.42
CA ASP A 80 13.85 -3.47 11.70
C ASP A 80 14.97 -4.28 11.05
N TYR A 81 14.74 -5.56 10.75
CA TYR A 81 15.68 -6.39 10.00
C TYR A 81 15.75 -6.08 8.50
N ILE A 82 14.86 -5.23 7.99
CA ILE A 82 14.89 -4.82 6.59
C ILE A 82 15.87 -3.68 6.44
N VAL A 83 16.99 -3.96 5.77
CA VAL A 83 18.10 -3.01 5.56
C VAL A 83 17.62 -1.75 4.84
N ASP A 84 16.87 -1.89 3.74
CA ASP A 84 16.30 -0.74 3.01
C ASP A 84 14.77 -0.80 2.97
N LYS A 85 14.16 -0.34 4.07
CA LYS A 85 12.70 -0.21 4.20
C LYS A 85 12.08 0.63 3.07
N TRP A 86 12.81 1.64 2.59
CA TRP A 86 12.33 2.53 1.55
C TRP A 86 12.31 1.84 0.20
N GLU A 87 13.32 1.05 -0.12
CA GLU A 87 13.37 0.27 -1.35
C GLU A 87 12.16 -0.68 -1.45
N LEU A 88 11.90 -1.50 -0.43
CA LEU A 88 10.76 -2.43 -0.47
C LEU A 88 9.42 -1.73 -0.56
N LYS A 89 9.26 -0.62 0.18
CA LYS A 89 8.06 0.22 0.08
C LYS A 89 7.89 0.77 -1.34
N THR A 90 8.99 1.16 -1.98
CA THR A 90 9.01 1.63 -3.36
C THR A 90 8.62 0.54 -4.33
N ILE A 91 9.19 -0.66 -4.20
CA ILE A 91 8.83 -1.82 -5.02
C ILE A 91 7.34 -2.13 -4.89
N SER A 92 6.82 -2.15 -3.66
CA SER A 92 5.40 -2.42 -3.42
C SER A 92 4.50 -1.39 -4.10
N TYR A 93 4.80 -0.10 -3.94
CA TYR A 93 4.04 0.98 -4.56
C TYR A 93 4.14 0.96 -6.09
N VAL A 94 5.35 0.89 -6.63
CA VAL A 94 5.60 0.86 -8.07
C VAL A 94 4.89 -0.34 -8.71
N SER A 95 4.93 -1.52 -8.05
CA SER A 95 4.23 -2.71 -8.54
C SER A 95 2.72 -2.50 -8.63
N TYR A 96 2.12 -1.79 -7.66
CA TYR A 96 0.69 -1.47 -7.69
C TYR A 96 0.34 -0.57 -8.87
N PHE A 97 1.07 0.54 -9.08
CA PHE A 97 0.78 1.46 -10.19
C PHE A 97 1.05 0.83 -11.56
N LYS A 98 2.08 -0.03 -11.65
CA LYS A 98 2.45 -0.69 -12.91
C LYS A 98 1.49 -1.83 -13.26
N PHE A 99 1.27 -2.78 -12.36
CA PHE A 99 0.62 -4.06 -12.67
C PHE A 99 -0.82 -4.18 -12.20
N TYR A 100 -1.21 -3.43 -11.16
CA TYR A 100 -2.52 -3.59 -10.51
C TYR A 100 -3.50 -2.47 -10.89
N LEU A 101 -2.99 -1.26 -11.12
CA LEU A 101 -3.79 -0.11 -11.48
C LEU A 101 -4.25 -0.17 -12.95
N GLY A 102 -5.55 -0.24 -13.13
CA GLY A 102 -6.23 -0.40 -14.42
C GLY A 102 -6.47 -1.85 -14.83
N THR A 103 -5.97 -2.84 -14.07
CA THR A 103 -6.26 -4.27 -14.29
C THR A 103 -7.28 -4.77 -13.26
N ALA A 104 -6.92 -4.76 -11.98
CA ALA A 104 -7.77 -5.18 -10.87
C ALA A 104 -8.32 -4.02 -10.03
N HIS A 105 -7.74 -2.82 -10.16
CA HIS A 105 -8.23 -1.62 -9.47
C HIS A 105 -8.41 -0.46 -10.44
N HIS A 106 -9.63 0.08 -10.50
CA HIS A 106 -9.98 1.22 -11.35
C HIS A 106 -10.09 2.48 -10.50
N VAL A 107 -9.45 3.56 -10.96
CA VAL A 107 -9.53 4.86 -10.31
C VAL A 107 -10.80 5.59 -10.73
N LYS A 108 -11.35 6.40 -9.82
CA LYS A 108 -12.46 7.30 -10.16
C LYS A 108 -12.00 8.30 -11.23
N PRO A 109 -12.89 8.73 -12.15
CA PRO A 109 -12.52 9.65 -13.24
C PRO A 109 -11.82 10.92 -12.78
N ILE A 110 -12.22 11.48 -11.62
CA ILE A 110 -11.60 12.67 -11.02
C ILE A 110 -10.09 12.51 -10.71
N TYR A 111 -9.61 11.27 -10.56
CA TYR A 111 -8.19 10.97 -10.31
C TYR A 111 -7.48 10.34 -11.51
N ALA A 112 -8.09 10.34 -12.71
CA ALA A 112 -7.52 9.67 -13.88
C ALA A 112 -6.16 10.25 -14.31
N VAL A 113 -6.05 11.58 -14.36
CA VAL A 113 -4.81 12.27 -14.73
C VAL A 113 -3.66 11.99 -13.75
N PRO A 114 -3.80 12.24 -12.42
CA PRO A 114 -2.73 11.94 -11.49
C PRO A 114 -2.39 10.43 -11.45
N ALA A 115 -3.38 9.55 -11.61
CA ALA A 115 -3.15 8.12 -11.71
C ALA A 115 -2.32 7.72 -12.94
N ALA A 116 -2.58 8.34 -14.09
CA ALA A 116 -1.81 8.12 -15.31
C ALA A 116 -0.35 8.58 -15.18
N ILE A 117 -0.13 9.75 -14.54
CA ILE A 117 1.22 10.26 -14.25
C ILE A 117 1.98 9.28 -13.34
N LEU A 118 1.38 8.87 -12.22
CA LEU A 118 2.00 7.92 -11.28
C LEU A 118 2.27 6.56 -11.94
N LYS A 119 1.38 6.11 -12.84
CA LYS A 119 1.60 4.89 -13.64
C LYS A 119 2.79 5.02 -14.59
N GLY A 120 2.96 6.17 -15.23
CA GLY A 120 4.12 6.46 -16.08
C GLY A 120 5.43 6.45 -15.30
N ILE A 121 5.47 7.15 -14.16
CA ILE A 121 6.62 7.15 -13.24
C ILE A 121 6.94 5.72 -12.78
N ALA A 122 5.93 4.97 -12.33
CA ALA A 122 6.10 3.60 -11.89
C ALA A 122 6.65 2.69 -13.00
N ALA A 123 6.14 2.82 -14.23
CA ALA A 123 6.64 2.06 -15.37
C ALA A 123 8.12 2.35 -15.66
N LEU A 124 8.52 3.64 -15.58
CA LEU A 124 9.90 4.08 -15.77
C LEU A 124 10.82 3.52 -14.68
N ARG A 125 10.43 3.69 -13.41
CA ARG A 125 11.19 3.18 -12.25
C ARG A 125 11.39 1.68 -12.31
N TRP A 126 10.33 0.95 -12.65
CA TRP A 126 10.40 -0.50 -12.78
C TRP A 126 11.29 -0.94 -13.94
N LYS A 127 11.27 -0.22 -15.07
CA LYS A 127 12.12 -0.52 -16.23
C LYS A 127 13.60 -0.40 -15.88
N TYR A 128 13.98 0.65 -15.15
CA TYR A 128 15.36 0.90 -14.76
C TYR A 128 15.74 0.28 -13.40
N LYS A 129 14.83 -0.49 -12.78
CA LYS A 129 15.01 -1.07 -11.43
C LYS A 129 15.46 -0.05 -10.38
N PHE A 130 15.02 1.20 -10.55
CA PHE A 130 15.37 2.29 -9.66
C PHE A 130 14.33 2.41 -8.55
N PHE A 131 14.59 1.75 -7.43
CA PHE A 131 13.71 1.71 -6.27
C PHE A 131 14.20 2.54 -5.08
N ARG A 132 15.36 3.18 -5.21
CA ARG A 132 15.90 4.10 -4.19
C ARG A 132 15.19 5.46 -4.29
N PHE A 133 14.92 6.09 -3.16
CA PHE A 133 14.29 7.43 -3.06
C PHE A 133 12.84 7.53 -3.62
N PRO A 134 11.82 7.20 -2.80
CA PRO A 134 10.41 7.27 -3.21
C PRO A 134 9.76 8.63 -2.97
N VAL A 135 10.25 9.67 -3.64
CA VAL A 135 9.73 11.04 -3.50
C VAL A 135 8.22 11.13 -3.79
N GLU A 136 7.73 10.38 -4.78
CA GLU A 136 6.33 10.30 -5.17
C GLU A 136 5.46 9.66 -4.09
N ILE A 137 5.99 8.68 -3.34
CA ILE A 137 5.26 8.01 -2.26
C ILE A 137 5.13 8.96 -1.08
N VAL A 138 6.22 9.66 -0.74
CA VAL A 138 6.20 10.67 0.33
C VAL A 138 5.19 11.77 -0.01
N ALA A 139 5.15 12.23 -1.26
CA ALA A 139 4.17 13.22 -1.72
C ALA A 139 2.72 12.70 -1.59
N VAL A 140 2.44 11.47 -2.03
CA VAL A 140 1.10 10.87 -1.91
C VAL A 140 0.69 10.65 -0.46
N GLU A 141 1.61 10.23 0.42
CA GLU A 141 1.35 10.07 1.84
C GLU A 141 1.11 11.41 2.54
N ALA A 142 1.91 12.43 2.22
CA ALA A 142 1.71 13.78 2.70
C ALA A 142 0.33 14.32 2.26
N TYR A 143 -0.02 14.16 0.99
CA TYR A 143 -1.34 14.53 0.47
C TYR A 143 -2.47 13.78 1.19
N ARG A 144 -2.32 12.47 1.40
CA ARG A 144 -3.32 11.67 2.13
C ARG A 144 -3.49 12.20 3.55
N LYS A 145 -2.39 12.46 4.26
CA LYS A 145 -2.40 13.02 5.62
C LYS A 145 -3.08 14.39 5.67
N LEU A 146 -2.78 15.27 4.71
CA LEU A 146 -3.42 16.59 4.57
C LEU A 146 -4.92 16.48 4.33
N LEU A 147 -5.36 15.54 3.48
CA LEU A 147 -6.78 15.29 3.24
C LEU A 147 -7.51 14.66 4.43
N THR A 148 -6.83 13.83 5.24
CA THR A 148 -7.40 13.22 6.46
C THR A 148 -7.30 14.11 7.70
N ASN A 149 -6.60 15.25 7.60
CA ASN A 149 -6.54 16.26 8.65
C ASN A 149 -7.96 16.86 8.90
N PRO A 150 -8.21 17.55 10.03
CA PRO A 150 -9.54 17.80 10.59
C PRO A 150 -10.52 18.53 9.67
N PHE A 151 -10.07 19.08 8.54
CA PHE A 151 -10.91 19.63 7.47
C PHE A 151 -11.89 18.62 6.87
N LYS A 152 -11.53 17.33 6.69
CA LYS A 152 -12.52 16.32 6.27
C LYS A 152 -13.52 16.02 7.37
N LYS A 153 -13.06 15.92 8.62
CA LYS A 153 -13.94 15.75 9.78
C LYS A 153 -14.92 16.92 9.88
N LEU A 154 -14.44 18.14 9.67
CA LEU A 154 -15.22 19.38 9.63
C LEU A 154 -16.19 19.39 8.44
N MET A 155 -15.77 19.00 7.23
CA MET A 155 -16.67 18.88 6.06
C MET A 155 -17.74 17.79 6.22
N TYR A 156 -17.46 16.70 6.95
CA TYR A 156 -18.47 15.69 7.28
C TYR A 156 -19.42 16.16 8.38
N ILE A 157 -18.92 16.97 9.33
CA ILE A 157 -19.69 17.52 10.44
C ILE A 157 -20.52 18.76 10.00
N LEU A 158 -20.04 19.56 9.04
CA LEU A 158 -20.67 20.79 8.57
C LEU A 158 -22.11 20.60 8.06
N PRO A 159 -22.40 19.61 7.19
CA PRO A 159 -23.78 19.28 6.79
C PRO A 159 -24.64 18.85 7.97
N ARG A 160 -24.04 18.17 8.96
CA ARG A 160 -24.70 17.65 10.15
C ARG A 160 -25.07 18.76 11.14
N ILE A 161 -24.15 19.69 11.40
CA ILE A 161 -24.41 20.92 12.16
C ILE A 161 -25.48 21.74 11.45
N ARG A 162 -25.40 21.88 10.13
CA ARG A 162 -26.39 22.62 9.33
C ARG A 162 -27.77 21.96 9.32
N ALA A 163 -27.85 20.63 9.39
CA ALA A 163 -29.11 19.88 9.53
C ALA A 163 -29.72 20.02 10.94
N ILE A 164 -28.89 19.95 11.99
CA ILE A 164 -29.31 20.15 13.38
C ILE A 164 -29.81 21.59 13.60
N LEU A 165 -29.09 22.60 13.08
CA LEU A 165 -29.49 24.02 13.15
C LEU A 165 -30.77 24.32 12.35
N LYS A 166 -31.13 23.45 11.39
CA LYS A 166 -32.39 23.54 10.62
C LYS A 166 -33.48 22.60 11.15
N GLY A 167 -33.31 21.97 12.31
CA GLY A 167 -34.31 21.08 12.92
C GLY A 167 -34.56 19.75 12.19
N HIS A 168 -33.68 19.35 11.25
CA HIS A 168 -33.81 18.10 10.50
C HIS A 168 -33.05 16.97 11.20
N ARG A 169 -33.62 15.75 11.23
CA ARG A 169 -32.89 14.57 11.72
C ARG A 169 -31.68 14.28 10.79
N PRO A 170 -30.48 14.05 11.35
CA PRO A 170 -29.32 13.73 10.53
C PRO A 170 -29.49 12.37 9.85
N PRO A 171 -29.04 12.20 8.59
CA PRO A 171 -29.10 10.91 7.91
C PRO A 171 -28.25 9.86 8.64
N ILE A 172 -28.77 8.63 8.72
CA ILE A 172 -28.10 7.48 9.33
C ILE A 172 -26.82 7.18 8.55
N SER A 173 -25.69 7.11 9.26
CA SER A 173 -24.39 6.75 8.68
C SER A 173 -24.46 5.33 8.08
N PRO A 174 -23.85 5.08 6.90
CA PRO A 174 -23.56 3.71 6.51
C PRO A 174 -22.57 3.10 7.53
N PRO A 175 -22.61 1.78 7.77
CA PRO A 175 -21.67 1.14 8.67
C PRO A 175 -20.24 1.43 8.20
N SER A 176 -19.45 2.03 9.09
CA SER A 176 -18.02 2.20 8.91
C SER A 176 -17.35 0.83 9.04
N GLY A 177 -17.17 0.15 7.91
CA GLY A 177 -16.39 -1.07 7.70
C GLY A 177 -15.66 -0.99 6.38
#